data_AF-A0A923TQ49-F1
#
_entry.id   AF-A0A923TQ49-F1
#
_cell.length_a   1.000
_cell.length_b   1.000
_cell.length_c   1.000
_cell.angle_alpha   90.00
_cell.angle_beta   90.00
_cell.angle_gamma   90.00
#
_symmetry.space_group_name_H-M   'P 1'
#
loop_
_entity.id
_entity.type
_entity.pdbx_description
1 polymer ?
#
loop_
_entity_poly.entity_id
_entity_poly.type
_entity_poly.pdbx_seq_one_letter_code
_entity_poly.pdbx_strand_id
1 'polypeptide(L)'
;MTAVAAETTRAVELMERVETLESVARSLPEQDDRRSQLLRLVQKDLATAAPLRPRVAAQLLALSEKTVRAWVEEGVLLVADTSSPRLLLDVERVHDVLHLVSNLRTAGTTVGLLDEVHRRLADASWFDRADLAESLGQMRRGEGHVIAAAPQR
;
A
#
# COMPACT_ATOMS: atom_id res chain seq x y z
N MET A 1 -30.56 -5.59 -4.00
CA MET A 1 -29.17 -5.32 -3.55
C MET A 1 -29.16 -4.05 -2.71
N THR A 2 -28.49 -4.05 -1.55
CA THR A 2 -28.30 -2.83 -0.76
C THR A 2 -27.19 -1.97 -1.37
N ALA A 3 -27.20 -0.65 -1.11
CA ALA A 3 -26.18 0.27 -1.61
C ALA A 3 -24.76 -0.15 -1.19
N VAL A 4 -24.60 -0.66 0.04
CA VAL A 4 -23.32 -1.16 0.55
C VAL A 4 -22.87 -2.41 -0.18
N ALA A 5 -23.76 -3.35 -0.51
CA ALA A 5 -23.39 -4.53 -1.28
C ALA A 5 -22.87 -4.15 -2.68
N ALA A 6 -23.53 -3.21 -3.36
CA ALA A 6 -23.08 -2.71 -4.66
C ALA A 6 -21.77 -1.90 -4.59
N GLU A 7 -21.52 -1.20 -3.47
CA GLU A 7 -20.23 -0.55 -3.19
C GLU A 7 -19.13 -1.60 -2.99
N THR A 8 -19.36 -2.62 -2.16
CA THR A 8 -18.42 -3.71 -1.95
C THR A 8 -18.07 -4.41 -3.26
N THR A 9 -19.07 -4.80 -4.07
CA THR A 9 -18.83 -5.50 -5.33
C THR A 9 -17.92 -4.68 -6.26
N ARG A 10 -18.22 -3.39 -6.45
CA ARG A 10 -17.38 -2.51 -7.27
C ARG A 10 -15.96 -2.36 -6.73
N ALA A 11 -15.81 -2.28 -5.41
CA ALA A 11 -14.50 -2.20 -4.78
C ALA A 11 -13.69 -3.49 -4.95
N VAL A 12 -14.32 -4.66 -4.80
CA VAL A 12 -13.70 -5.97 -5.04
C VAL A 12 -13.27 -6.08 -6.50
N GLU A 13 -14.16 -5.80 -7.46
CA GLU A 13 -13.86 -5.85 -8.89
C GLU A 13 -12.71 -4.90 -9.29
N LEU A 14 -12.65 -3.70 -8.68
CA LEU A 14 -11.54 -2.77 -8.88
C LEU A 14 -10.23 -3.38 -8.37
N MET A 15 -10.20 -3.89 -7.13
CA MET A 15 -8.99 -4.44 -6.53
C MET A 15 -8.49 -5.68 -7.27
N GLU A 16 -9.39 -6.57 -7.69
CA GLU A 16 -9.05 -7.75 -8.51
C GLU A 16 -8.44 -7.34 -9.86
N ARG A 17 -9.01 -6.32 -10.51
CA ARG A 17 -8.46 -5.78 -11.76
C ARG A 17 -7.07 -5.19 -11.55
N VAL A 18 -6.90 -4.37 -10.51
CA VAL A 18 -5.61 -3.75 -10.18
C VAL A 18 -4.54 -4.83 -9.92
N GLU A 19 -4.80 -5.80 -9.04
CA GLU A 19 -3.86 -6.88 -8.74
C GLU A 19 -3.52 -7.72 -9.98
N THR A 20 -4.50 -7.95 -10.87
CA THR A 20 -4.26 -8.64 -12.14
C THR A 20 -3.31 -7.84 -13.03
N LEU A 21 -3.55 -6.54 -13.21
CA LEU A 21 -2.70 -5.66 -14.03
C LEU A 21 -1.28 -5.59 -13.47
N GLU A 22 -1.14 -5.47 -12.15
CA GLU A 22 0.17 -5.48 -11.49
C GLU A 22 0.89 -6.82 -11.62
N SER A 23 0.17 -7.94 -11.48
CA SER A 23 0.74 -9.27 -11.67
C SER A 23 1.31 -9.45 -13.08
N VAL A 24 0.54 -9.02 -14.09
CA VAL A 24 1.01 -9.01 -15.48
C VAL A 24 2.22 -8.08 -15.64
N ALA A 25 2.18 -6.87 -15.07
CA ALA A 25 3.30 -5.94 -15.11
C ALA A 25 4.56 -6.53 -14.46
N ARG A 26 4.43 -7.23 -13.32
CA ARG A 26 5.52 -7.90 -12.61
C ARG A 26 6.16 -9.03 -13.42
N SER A 27 5.38 -9.70 -14.29
CA SER A 27 5.88 -10.74 -15.20
C SER A 27 6.73 -10.21 -16.37
N LEU A 28 6.67 -8.91 -16.64
CA LEU A 28 7.44 -8.26 -17.70
C LEU A 28 8.78 -7.74 -17.17
N PRO A 29 9.83 -7.64 -18.01
CA PRO A 29 11.11 -7.02 -17.63
C PRO A 29 10.92 -5.60 -17.11
N GLU A 30 11.79 -5.17 -16.19
CA GLU A 30 11.70 -3.84 -15.57
C GLU A 30 11.80 -2.69 -16.58
N GLN A 31 12.56 -2.87 -17.67
CA GLN A 31 12.75 -1.87 -18.72
C GLN A 31 11.71 -1.96 -19.85
N ASP A 32 10.69 -2.83 -19.74
CA ASP A 32 9.65 -2.96 -20.77
C ASP A 32 8.63 -1.81 -20.67
N ASP A 33 8.47 -1.04 -21.74
CA ASP A 33 7.51 0.08 -21.78
C ASP A 33 6.07 -0.34 -21.43
N ARG A 34 5.68 -1.59 -21.77
CA ARG A 34 4.34 -2.12 -21.45
C ARG A 34 4.14 -2.25 -19.95
N ARG A 35 5.19 -2.60 -19.19
CA ARG A 35 5.15 -2.62 -17.73
C ARG A 35 4.81 -1.25 -17.18
N SER A 36 5.51 -0.21 -17.62
CA SER A 36 5.26 1.17 -17.20
C SER A 36 3.88 1.68 -17.63
N GLN A 37 3.35 1.24 -18.79
CA GLN A 37 1.99 1.56 -19.22
C GLN A 37 0.94 0.93 -18.30
N LEU A 38 1.09 -0.35 -17.95
CA LEU A 38 0.17 -1.05 -17.04
C LEU A 38 0.17 -0.43 -15.64
N LEU A 39 1.34 -0.10 -15.09
CA LEU A 39 1.44 0.53 -13.77
C LEU A 39 0.80 1.94 -13.76
N ARG A 40 0.94 2.71 -14.85
CA ARG A 40 0.22 3.99 -14.98
C ARG A 40 -1.30 3.82 -15.05
N LEU A 41 -1.78 2.75 -15.67
CA LEU A 41 -3.21 2.43 -15.69
C LEU A 41 -3.71 2.09 -14.28
N VAL A 42 -2.95 1.30 -13.52
CA VAL A 42 -3.25 1.00 -12.11
C VAL A 42 -3.34 2.28 -11.28
N GLN A 43 -2.34 3.16 -11.35
CA GLN A 43 -2.34 4.43 -10.63
C GLN A 43 -3.56 5.29 -11.00
N LYS A 44 -3.91 5.36 -12.29
CA LYS A 44 -5.09 6.09 -12.76
C LYS A 44 -6.39 5.50 -12.21
N ASP A 45 -6.52 4.18 -12.22
CA ASP A 45 -7.71 3.48 -11.74
C ASP A 45 -7.90 3.70 -10.23
N LEU A 46 -6.82 3.63 -9.44
CA LEU A 46 -6.86 3.90 -8.00
C LEU A 46 -7.16 5.38 -7.70
N ALA A 47 -6.49 6.32 -8.37
CA ALA A 47 -6.66 7.75 -8.15
C ALA A 47 -8.07 8.28 -8.52
N THR A 48 -8.79 7.59 -9.41
CA THR A 48 -10.14 7.96 -9.83
C THR A 48 -11.24 7.19 -9.10
N ALA A 49 -10.87 6.23 -8.25
CA ALA A 49 -11.81 5.43 -7.49
C ALA A 49 -12.50 6.25 -6.39
N ALA A 50 -13.74 5.88 -6.09
CA ALA A 50 -14.47 6.51 -4.99
C ALA A 50 -13.90 6.05 -3.63
N PRO A 51 -13.75 6.95 -2.65
CA PRO A 51 -13.35 6.58 -1.29
C PRO A 51 -14.23 5.50 -0.66
N LEU A 52 -13.64 4.64 0.16
CA LEU A 52 -14.29 3.46 0.70
C LEU A 52 -14.82 3.67 2.11
N ARG A 53 -15.99 3.12 2.42
CA ARG A 53 -16.42 3.02 3.83
C ARG A 53 -15.58 1.99 4.59
N PRO A 54 -15.41 2.13 5.92
CA PRO A 54 -14.70 1.17 6.76
C PRO A 54 -15.19 -0.28 6.61
N ARG A 55 -16.51 -0.48 6.46
CA ARG A 55 -17.10 -1.81 6.26
C ARG A 55 -16.69 -2.47 4.94
N VAL A 56 -16.46 -1.68 3.89
CA VAL A 56 -16.00 -2.21 2.59
C VAL A 56 -14.52 -2.59 2.68
N ALA A 57 -13.69 -1.71 3.24
CA ALA A 57 -12.27 -2.03 3.49
C ALA A 57 -12.08 -3.25 4.40
N ALA A 58 -12.93 -3.41 5.42
CA ALA A 58 -12.91 -4.59 6.30
C ALA A 58 -13.11 -5.90 5.53
N GLN A 59 -14.02 -5.90 4.55
CA GLN A 59 -14.24 -7.06 3.69
C GLN A 59 -13.05 -7.31 2.76
N LEU A 60 -12.51 -6.27 2.11
CA LEU A 60 -11.33 -6.39 1.24
C LEU A 60 -10.11 -6.95 1.99
N LEU A 61 -9.82 -6.41 3.17
CA LEU A 61 -8.67 -6.80 3.97
C LEU A 61 -8.89 -8.11 4.76
N ALA A 62 -10.11 -8.66 4.74
CA ALA A 62 -10.55 -9.73 5.63
C ALA A 62 -10.20 -9.44 7.11
N LEU A 63 -10.60 -8.26 7.58
CA LEU A 63 -10.44 -7.78 8.95
C LEU A 63 -11.82 -7.40 9.52
N SER A 64 -11.90 -7.17 10.83
CA SER A 64 -13.10 -6.59 11.42
C SER A 64 -13.17 -5.08 11.15
N GLU A 65 -14.38 -4.51 11.07
CA GLU A 65 -14.54 -3.05 10.93
C GLU A 65 -13.90 -2.30 12.13
N LYS A 66 -13.95 -2.89 13.34
CA LYS A 66 -13.26 -2.35 14.52
C LYS A 66 -11.75 -2.26 14.29
N THR A 67 -11.15 -3.32 13.74
CA THR A 67 -9.71 -3.34 13.41
C THR A 67 -9.36 -2.30 12.36
N VAL A 68 -10.18 -2.15 11.32
CA VAL A 68 -10.00 -1.11 10.29
C VAL A 68 -10.01 0.28 10.92
N ARG A 69 -10.94 0.57 11.83
CA ARG A 69 -11.00 1.86 12.54
C ARG A 69 -9.76 2.10 13.39
N ALA A 70 -9.31 1.10 14.13
CA ALA A 70 -8.05 1.19 14.87
C ALA A 70 -6.86 1.46 13.93
N TRP A 71 -6.80 0.83 12.75
CA TRP A 71 -5.74 1.06 11.77
C TRP A 71 -5.76 2.47 11.17
N VAL A 72 -6.92 3.14 11.16
CA VAL A 72 -7.01 4.56 10.81
C VAL A 72 -6.45 5.44 11.93
N GLU A 73 -6.79 5.13 13.18
CA GLU A 73 -6.28 5.86 14.36
C GLU A 73 -4.75 5.75 14.49
N GLU A 74 -4.18 4.60 14.14
CA GLU A 74 -2.74 4.36 14.09
C GLU A 74 -2.07 4.91 12.81
N GLY A 75 -2.86 5.39 11.83
CA GLY A 75 -2.34 5.99 10.60
C GLY A 75 -1.83 4.99 9.54
N VAL A 76 -2.12 3.69 9.69
CA VAL A 76 -1.88 2.70 8.63
C VAL A 76 -2.83 2.92 7.46
N LEU A 77 -4.10 3.16 7.76
CA LEU A 77 -5.11 3.53 6.78
C LEU A 77 -5.35 5.04 6.84
N LEU A 78 -5.54 5.66 5.68
CA LEU A 78 -5.71 7.11 5.56
C LEU A 78 -7.16 7.47 5.27
N VAL A 79 -7.58 8.62 5.80
CA VAL A 79 -8.88 9.23 5.51
C VAL A 79 -8.76 10.02 4.21
N ALA A 80 -9.63 9.75 3.25
CA ALA A 80 -9.63 10.41 1.94
C ALA A 80 -10.02 11.89 2.02
N ASP A 81 -10.96 12.23 2.91
CA ASP A 81 -11.42 13.60 3.16
C ASP A 81 -11.71 13.80 4.65
N THR A 82 -10.89 14.61 5.30
CA THR A 82 -11.01 14.95 6.73
C THR A 82 -12.14 15.95 7.01
N SER A 83 -12.68 16.60 5.98
CA SER A 83 -13.80 17.55 6.09
C SER A 83 -15.16 16.86 6.07
N SER A 84 -15.21 15.61 5.59
CA SER A 84 -16.44 14.82 5.54
C SER A 84 -16.86 14.38 6.95
N PRO A 85 -18.15 14.50 7.33
CA PRO A 85 -18.66 13.96 8.59
C PRO A 85 -18.69 12.42 8.61
N ARG A 86 -18.47 11.77 7.46
CA ARG A 86 -18.38 10.32 7.32
C ARG A 86 -16.92 9.92 7.15
N LEU A 87 -16.49 8.93 7.93
CA LEU A 87 -15.19 8.28 7.74
C LEU A 87 -15.17 7.57 6.37
N LEU A 88 -14.34 8.07 5.47
CA LEU A 88 -14.08 7.53 4.14
C LEU A 88 -12.58 7.31 3.97
N LEU A 89 -12.22 6.14 3.48
CA LEU A 89 -10.84 5.69 3.38
C LEU A 89 -10.29 5.95 1.99
N ASP A 90 -9.02 6.34 1.95
CA ASP A 90 -8.25 6.49 0.73
C ASP A 90 -8.05 5.14 0.04
N VAL A 91 -8.34 5.08 -1.26
CA VAL A 91 -8.37 3.81 -2.01
C VAL A 91 -6.96 3.29 -2.27
N GLU A 92 -6.04 4.19 -2.60
CA GLU A 92 -4.63 3.86 -2.87
C GLU A 92 -4.00 3.27 -1.62
N ARG A 93 -4.18 3.90 -0.45
CA ARG A 93 -3.69 3.34 0.81
C ARG A 93 -4.33 2.00 1.16
N VAL A 94 -5.62 1.81 0.89
CA VAL A 94 -6.28 0.51 1.11
C VAL A 94 -5.68 -0.57 0.21
N HIS A 95 -5.36 -0.24 -1.04
CA HIS A 95 -4.68 -1.14 -1.98
C HIS A 95 -3.27 -1.51 -1.50
N ASP A 96 -2.45 -0.54 -1.09
CA ASP A 96 -1.11 -0.80 -0.52
C ASP A 96 -1.20 -1.80 0.64
N VAL A 97 -2.10 -1.53 1.58
CA VAL A 97 -2.28 -2.36 2.77
C VAL A 97 -2.83 -3.74 2.41
N LEU A 98 -3.74 -3.84 1.43
CA LEU A 98 -4.25 -5.11 0.92
C LEU A 98 -3.12 -5.97 0.36
N HIS A 99 -2.25 -5.36 -0.44
CA HIS A 99 -1.11 -6.05 -1.04
C HIS A 99 -0.13 -6.55 0.04
N LEU A 100 0.20 -5.71 1.02
CA LEU A 100 1.06 -6.07 2.15
C LEU A 100 0.47 -7.20 3.01
N VAL A 101 -0.81 -7.09 3.39
CA VAL A 101 -1.49 -8.11 4.21
C VAL A 101 -1.58 -9.44 3.46
N SER A 102 -1.84 -9.41 2.15
CA SER A 102 -1.90 -10.61 1.31
C SER A 102 -0.54 -11.30 1.25
N ASN A 103 0.53 -10.54 1.01
CA ASN A 103 1.90 -11.07 0.99
C ASN A 103 2.30 -11.66 2.35
N LEU A 104 1.94 -11.00 3.46
CA LEU A 104 2.19 -11.50 4.81
C LEU A 104 1.47 -12.81 5.11
N ARG A 105 0.19 -12.91 4.72
CA ARG A 105 -0.59 -14.13 4.90
C ARG A 105 -0.04 -15.28 4.06
N THR A 106 0.35 -15.01 2.81
CA THR A 106 1.01 -16.02 1.95
C THR A 106 2.35 -16.47 2.53
N ALA A 107 3.08 -15.58 3.22
CA ALA A 107 4.29 -15.92 3.97
C ALA A 107 4.01 -16.61 5.32
N GLY A 108 2.75 -16.87 5.68
CA GLY A 108 2.34 -17.56 6.91
C GLY A 108 2.22 -16.65 8.15
N THR A 109 2.38 -15.34 7.99
CA THR A 109 2.23 -14.37 9.09
C THR A 109 0.77 -13.96 9.24
N THR A 110 0.16 -14.29 10.38
CA THR A 110 -1.25 -13.96 10.69
C THR A 110 -1.43 -13.21 12.00
N VAL A 111 -0.38 -13.10 12.83
CA VAL A 111 -0.34 -12.37 14.09
C VAL A 111 0.57 -11.15 13.93
N GLY A 112 0.29 -10.05 14.65
CA GLY A 112 1.11 -8.83 14.58
C GLY A 112 1.03 -8.09 13.25
N LEU A 113 -0.05 -8.30 12.47
CA LEU A 113 -0.21 -7.71 11.14
C LEU A 113 -0.08 -6.18 11.15
N LEU A 114 -0.60 -5.51 12.19
CA LEU A 114 -0.52 -4.05 12.30
C LEU A 114 0.94 -3.58 12.31
N ASP A 115 1.74 -4.09 13.23
CA ASP A 115 3.15 -3.69 13.41
C ASP A 115 3.97 -3.97 12.14
N GLU A 116 3.68 -5.09 11.50
CA GLU A 116 4.40 -5.57 10.34
C GLU A 116 4.02 -4.80 9.05
N VAL A 117 2.76 -4.39 8.93
CA VAL A 117 2.31 -3.45 7.89
C VAL A 117 2.91 -2.07 8.14
N HIS A 118 2.87 -1.56 9.37
CA HIS A 118 3.50 -0.30 9.74
C HIS A 118 4.97 -0.26 9.34
N ARG A 119 5.72 -1.32 9.69
CA ARG A 119 7.14 -1.43 9.37
C ARG A 119 7.36 -1.36 7.87
N ARG A 120 6.60 -2.12 7.07
CA ARG A 120 6.76 -2.10 5.60
C ARG A 120 6.37 -0.79 4.95
N LEU A 121 5.32 -0.13 5.44
CA LEU A 121 4.95 1.21 4.95
C LEU A 121 6.02 2.24 5.29
N ALA A 122 6.60 2.16 6.50
CA ALA A 122 7.71 3.00 6.89
C ALA A 122 8.93 2.73 6.00
N ASP A 123 9.30 1.47 5.80
CA ASP A 123 10.41 1.09 4.92
C ASP A 123 10.20 1.62 3.50
N ALA A 124 9.02 1.42 2.90
CA ALA A 124 8.68 1.93 1.57
C ALA A 124 8.79 3.46 1.49
N SER A 125 8.26 4.19 2.48
CA SER A 125 8.38 5.65 2.54
C SER A 125 9.82 6.15 2.72
N TRP A 126 10.71 5.31 3.25
CA TRP A 126 12.13 5.60 3.33
C TRP A 126 12.82 5.34 1.98
N PHE A 127 12.42 4.30 1.26
CA PHE A 127 12.89 4.03 -0.11
C PHE A 127 12.48 5.12 -1.11
N ASP A 128 11.33 5.78 -0.89
CA ASP A 128 10.88 6.92 -1.70
C ASP A 128 11.71 8.19 -1.46
N ARG A 129 12.57 8.23 -0.43
CA ARG A 129 13.54 9.32 -0.29
C ARG A 129 14.69 9.08 -1.27
N ALA A 130 14.75 9.92 -2.29
CA ALA A 130 15.72 9.83 -3.39
C ALA A 130 17.19 9.75 -2.91
N ASP A 131 17.50 10.36 -1.77
CA ASP A 131 18.83 10.35 -1.13
C ASP A 131 19.21 8.97 -0.55
N LEU A 132 18.23 8.22 -0.04
CA LEU A 132 18.45 6.89 0.54
C LEU A 132 18.50 5.81 -0.56
N ALA A 133 17.67 5.92 -1.60
CA ALA A 133 17.75 5.05 -2.77
C ALA A 133 19.14 5.14 -3.44
N GLU A 134 19.69 6.35 -3.53
CA GLU A 134 21.05 6.59 -4.00
C GLU A 134 22.10 5.99 -3.04
N SER A 135 21.96 6.20 -1.74
CA SER A 135 22.88 5.66 -0.71
C SER A 135 22.91 4.12 -0.71
N LEU A 136 21.77 3.45 -0.90
CA LEU A 136 21.69 1.99 -1.01
C LEU A 136 22.24 1.49 -2.36
N GLY A 137 22.03 2.24 -3.44
CA GLY A 137 22.67 2.00 -4.73
C GLY A 137 24.20 2.07 -4.64
N GLN A 138 24.72 3.06 -3.92
CA GLN A 138 26.15 3.20 -3.60
C GLN A 138 26.63 2.02 -2.76
N MET A 139 25.92 1.61 -1.70
CA MET A 139 26.27 0.42 -0.91
C MET A 139 26.32 -0.86 -1.76
N ARG A 140 25.35 -1.06 -2.66
CA ARG A 140 25.31 -2.22 -3.57
C ARG A 140 26.46 -2.22 -4.58
N ARG A 141 27.00 -1.03 -4.94
CA ARG A 141 28.21 -0.85 -5.76
C ARG A 141 29.51 -0.82 -4.96
N GLY A 142 29.46 -0.91 -3.63
CA GLY A 142 30.64 -0.83 -2.76
C GLY A 142 31.16 0.60 -2.53
N GLU A 143 30.34 1.61 -2.78
CA GLU A 143 30.69 3.04 -2.78
C GLU A 143 30.28 3.79 -1.49
N GLY A 144 29.63 3.12 -0.53
CA GLY A 144 29.11 3.77 0.68
C GLY A 144 30.21 4.33 1.59
N HIS A 145 30.21 5.65 1.83
CA HIS A 145 31.07 6.29 2.83
C HIS A 145 30.48 6.15 4.24
N VAL A 146 31.24 5.54 5.16
CA VAL A 146 30.89 5.50 6.59
C VAL A 146 31.08 6.89 7.18
N ILE A 147 30.00 7.62 7.48
CA ILE A 147 30.07 8.83 8.31
C ILE A 147 30.13 8.39 9.79
N ALA A 148 31.23 7.76 10.18
CA ALA A 148 31.56 7.64 11.59
C ALA A 148 32.11 9.00 12.05
N ALA A 149 31.23 9.86 12.56
CA ALA A 149 31.68 10.94 13.41
C ALA A 149 32.23 10.33 14.70
N ALA A 150 33.52 10.01 14.70
CA ALA A 150 34.27 9.80 15.92
C ALA A 150 34.34 11.16 16.65
N PRO A 151 33.86 11.29 17.89
CA PRO A 151 34.26 12.42 18.71
C PRO A 151 35.74 12.24 19.03
N GLN A 152 36.58 13.08 18.42
CA GLN A 152 37.96 13.25 18.84
C GLN A 152 37.97 14.12 20.11
N ARG A 153 38.36 13.48 21.22
CA ARG A 153 38.87 14.02 22.50
C ARG A 153 37.98 14.96 23.32
#